data_AF-A0ABD1XY58-F1
#
_entry.id   AF-A0ABD1XY58-F1
#
_cell.length_a   1.000
_cell.length_b   1.000
_cell.length_c   1.000
_cell.angle_alpha   90.00
_cell.angle_beta   90.00
_cell.angle_gamma   90.00
#
_symmetry.space_group_name_H-M   'P 1'
#
loop_
_entity.id
_entity.type
_entity.pdbx_description
1 polymer ?
#
loop_
_entity_poly.entity_id
_entity_poly.type
_entity_poly.pdbx_seq_one_letter_code
_entity_poly.pdbx_strand_id
1 'polypeptide(L)'
;MDFVGGNSTSRSKKQRCLTNFSAAFSGSSSGSLPLEESNAAEDFHSVEEAYLAWKDEWYGKFEWIIFYQDEGKVYCRFCREAKVRGKFGKEGATSLNVSNFIHHQGTAAHTKAAYALRDEGKGIQRALAASKKVGDIALTILFRLAYFIAKEHLVYTKFSKLCALAKSLEADITFKLYHTEKACLDFIHCISQVVQTRVLERVRASP
;
A
#
# COMPACT_ATOMS: atom_id res chain seq x y z
N MET A 1 -36.17 -42.95 31.25
CA MET A 1 -36.15 -43.33 29.83
C MET A 1 -35.24 -42.36 29.11
N ASP A 2 -34.17 -42.93 28.57
CA ASP A 2 -33.35 -42.50 27.43
C ASP A 2 -32.36 -41.32 27.54
N PHE A 3 -31.12 -41.78 27.74
CA PHE A 3 -29.83 -41.31 27.21
C PHE A 3 -29.89 -40.81 25.75
N VAL A 4 -28.97 -39.87 25.43
CA VAL A 4 -28.14 -39.71 24.20
C VAL A 4 -27.74 -38.21 24.17
N GLY A 5 -26.49 -37.77 24.31
CA GLY A 5 -25.22 -38.30 23.83
C GLY A 5 -24.87 -37.66 22.48
N GLY A 6 -23.84 -36.80 22.38
CA GLY A 6 -23.40 -36.34 21.06
C GLY A 6 -22.53 -35.09 21.02
N ASN A 7 -21.29 -35.21 21.47
CA ASN A 7 -20.20 -34.31 21.13
C ASN A 7 -19.72 -34.62 19.69
N SER A 8 -19.45 -33.63 18.83
CA SER A 8 -18.51 -33.82 17.72
C SER A 8 -18.06 -32.50 17.08
N THR A 9 -16.80 -32.58 16.67
CA THR A 9 -15.84 -31.59 16.23
C THR A 9 -15.89 -31.29 14.72
N SER A 10 -15.07 -30.32 14.31
CA SER A 10 -14.59 -30.02 12.95
C SER A 10 -15.47 -29.03 12.16
N ARG A 11 -14.95 -28.12 11.32
CA ARG A 11 -13.80 -28.25 10.43
C ARG A 11 -13.42 -26.86 9.88
N SER A 12 -12.12 -26.59 9.85
CA SER A 12 -11.47 -25.50 9.10
C SER A 12 -11.81 -25.56 7.61
N LYS A 13 -12.09 -24.41 6.99
CA LYS A 13 -11.93 -24.19 5.54
C LYS A 13 -11.32 -22.81 5.29
N LYS A 14 -10.00 -22.83 5.04
CA LYS A 14 -9.26 -21.77 4.34
C LYS A 14 -9.81 -21.64 2.92
N GLN A 15 -10.26 -20.45 2.52
CA GLN A 15 -10.60 -20.17 1.14
C GLN A 15 -9.40 -19.52 0.45
N ARG A 16 -8.73 -20.32 -0.39
CA ARG A 16 -7.85 -19.86 -1.46
C ARG A 16 -8.71 -19.22 -2.55
N CYS A 17 -8.30 -18.09 -3.10
CA CYS A 17 -8.68 -17.67 -4.44
C CYS A 17 -7.39 -17.41 -5.22
N LEU A 18 -7.08 -18.37 -6.10
CA LEU A 18 -6.15 -18.21 -7.21
C LEU A 18 -7.00 -17.86 -8.44
N THR A 19 -6.54 -16.83 -9.15
CA THR A 19 -6.46 -16.68 -10.61
C THR A 19 -7.61 -17.19 -11.48
N ASN A 20 -8.11 -16.30 -12.35
CA ASN A 20 -8.31 -16.66 -13.75
C ASN A 20 -8.07 -15.45 -14.66
N PHE A 21 -7.24 -15.71 -15.67
CA PHE A 21 -6.72 -14.81 -16.68
C PHE A 21 -7.02 -15.48 -18.03
N SER A 22 -7.73 -14.78 -18.92
CA SER A 22 -7.79 -14.98 -20.38
C SER A 22 -8.99 -14.17 -20.90
N ALA A 23 -8.98 -13.51 -22.05
CA ALA A 23 -7.98 -13.34 -23.11
C ALA A 23 -8.50 -12.19 -24.00
N ALA A 24 -7.59 -11.54 -24.75
CA ALA A 24 -7.73 -11.14 -26.16
C ALA A 24 -6.90 -9.90 -26.46
N PHE A 25 -5.79 -10.07 -27.20
CA PHE A 25 -5.55 -9.26 -28.40
C PHE A 25 -4.45 -9.91 -29.24
N SER A 26 -4.83 -10.31 -30.46
CA SER A 26 -3.98 -10.73 -31.55
C SER A 26 -3.55 -9.50 -32.37
N GLY A 27 -2.29 -9.46 -32.83
CA GLY A 27 -1.83 -8.42 -33.75
C GLY A 27 -0.31 -8.35 -33.88
N SER A 28 0.20 -8.97 -34.93
CA SER A 28 1.60 -9.17 -35.32
C SER A 28 2.41 -7.89 -35.61
N SER A 29 3.72 -7.91 -35.34
CA SER A 29 4.73 -7.64 -36.38
C SER A 29 6.13 -8.07 -35.91
N SER A 30 6.78 -8.80 -36.82
CA SER A 30 8.11 -9.39 -36.76
C SER A 30 9.20 -8.32 -36.94
N GLY A 31 10.17 -8.31 -36.03
CA GLY A 31 11.40 -7.52 -36.13
C GLY A 31 12.41 -8.00 -35.09
N SER A 32 12.93 -9.21 -35.26
CA SER A 32 13.98 -9.79 -34.41
C SER A 32 15.33 -9.19 -34.80
N LEU A 33 15.90 -8.36 -33.92
CA LEU A 33 17.34 -8.09 -33.89
C LEU A 33 18.01 -9.12 -32.96
N PRO A 34 19.12 -9.76 -33.35
CA PRO A 34 19.83 -10.67 -32.47
C PRO A 34 20.67 -9.86 -31.47
N LEU A 35 20.25 -9.86 -30.20
CA LEU A 35 21.20 -9.65 -29.11
C LEU A 35 21.76 -11.02 -28.76
N GLU A 36 22.96 -11.30 -29.26
CA GLU A 36 23.79 -12.38 -28.74
C GLU A 36 24.18 -12.01 -27.29
N GLU A 37 23.41 -12.50 -26.32
CA GLU A 37 23.83 -12.55 -24.93
C GLU A 37 24.27 -13.98 -24.61
N SER A 38 25.55 -14.27 -24.80
CA SER A 38 26.20 -15.46 -24.23
C SER A 38 26.37 -15.26 -22.72
N ASN A 39 25.29 -15.36 -21.96
CA ASN A 39 25.30 -15.21 -20.50
C ASN A 39 25.55 -16.55 -19.81
N ALA A 40 26.77 -17.08 -19.95
CA ALA A 40 27.23 -18.15 -19.07
C ALA A 40 27.39 -17.61 -17.64
N ALA A 41 26.90 -18.35 -16.65
CA ALA A 41 27.18 -18.02 -15.25
C ALA A 41 28.63 -18.42 -14.95
N GLU A 42 29.52 -17.43 -14.93
CA GLU A 42 30.91 -17.64 -14.51
C GLU A 42 30.97 -17.56 -12.98
N ASP A 43 31.37 -18.67 -12.36
CA ASP A 43 31.73 -18.71 -10.95
C ASP A 43 33.25 -18.44 -10.85
N PHE A 44 33.62 -17.35 -10.18
CA PHE A 44 35.02 -16.93 -10.04
C PHE A 44 35.67 -17.58 -8.83
N HIS A 45 36.91 -18.04 -8.99
CA HIS A 45 37.68 -18.68 -7.92
C HIS A 45 38.61 -17.71 -7.18
N SER A 46 38.93 -16.55 -7.78
CA SER A 46 39.73 -15.50 -7.15
C SER A 46 39.05 -14.11 -7.16
N VAL A 47 39.49 -13.25 -6.24
CA VAL A 47 39.00 -11.87 -6.11
C VAL A 47 39.37 -11.01 -7.32
N GLU A 48 40.58 -11.20 -7.86
CA GLU A 48 41.10 -10.45 -9.01
C GLU A 48 40.27 -10.72 -10.28
N GLU A 49 39.93 -11.99 -10.53
CA GLU A 49 39.07 -12.38 -11.65
C GLU A 49 37.66 -11.77 -11.53
N ALA A 50 37.09 -11.77 -10.32
CA ALA A 50 35.79 -11.16 -10.07
C ALA A 50 35.81 -9.63 -10.28
N TYR A 51 36.91 -8.96 -9.92
CA TYR A 51 37.07 -7.53 -10.14
C TYR A 51 37.22 -7.18 -11.62
N LEU A 52 38.02 -7.95 -12.37
CA LEU A 52 38.17 -7.76 -13.82
C LEU A 52 36.87 -8.03 -14.58
N ALA A 53 36.04 -8.96 -14.09
CA ALA A 53 34.72 -9.24 -14.65
C ALA A 53 33.64 -8.21 -14.24
N TRP A 54 33.89 -7.40 -13.20
CA TRP A 54 32.97 -6.35 -12.77
C TRP A 54 32.94 -5.20 -13.78
N LYS A 55 31.74 -4.75 -14.17
CA LYS A 55 31.55 -3.71 -15.18
C LYS A 55 30.99 -2.44 -14.55
N ASP A 56 31.62 -1.30 -14.83
CA ASP A 56 31.17 0.01 -14.33
C ASP A 56 29.74 0.36 -14.78
N GLU A 57 29.34 -0.09 -15.97
CA GLU A 57 27.99 0.12 -16.52
C GLU A 57 26.87 -0.50 -15.65
N TRP A 58 27.21 -1.47 -14.81
CA TRP A 58 26.23 -2.10 -13.92
C TRP A 58 25.77 -1.19 -12.79
N TYR A 59 26.59 -0.23 -12.36
CA TYR A 59 26.16 0.77 -11.38
C TYR A 59 24.99 1.62 -11.89
N GLY A 60 24.92 1.86 -13.20
CA GLY A 60 23.80 2.57 -13.83
C GLY A 60 22.55 1.69 -14.00
N LYS A 61 22.71 0.42 -14.34
CA LYS A 61 21.58 -0.50 -14.58
C LYS A 61 20.99 -1.07 -13.28
N PHE A 62 21.82 -1.25 -12.26
CA PHE A 62 21.46 -1.87 -10.99
C PHE A 62 22.02 -1.05 -9.81
N GLU A 63 21.47 0.15 -9.59
CA GLU A 63 21.88 1.09 -8.53
C GLU A 63 21.88 0.49 -7.10
N TRP A 64 21.19 -0.63 -6.90
CA TRP A 64 21.08 -1.34 -5.63
C TRP A 64 22.16 -2.39 -5.41
N ILE A 65 23.02 -2.63 -6.39
CA ILE A 65 24.13 -3.58 -6.31
C ILE A 65 25.40 -2.86 -5.85
N ILE A 66 26.15 -3.52 -4.96
CA ILE A 66 27.43 -3.06 -4.47
C ILE A 66 28.43 -4.22 -4.58
N PHE A 67 29.53 -3.99 -5.30
CA PHE A 67 30.68 -4.88 -5.33
C PHE A 67 31.63 -4.58 -4.16
N TYR A 68 32.00 -5.62 -3.41
CA TYR A 68 32.99 -5.54 -2.34
C TYR A 68 34.27 -6.19 -2.85
N GLN A 69 35.24 -5.35 -3.22
CA GLN A 69 36.52 -5.78 -3.78
C GLN A 69 37.26 -6.70 -2.81
N ASP A 70 37.29 -6.40 -1.51
CA ASP A 70 38.00 -7.20 -0.51
C ASP A 70 37.55 -8.67 -0.45
N GLU A 71 36.29 -8.94 -0.79
CA GLU A 71 35.70 -10.28 -0.75
C GLU A 71 35.49 -10.91 -2.13
N GLY A 72 35.67 -10.14 -3.22
CA GLY A 72 35.33 -10.57 -4.58
C GLY A 72 33.84 -10.90 -4.73
N LYS A 73 32.96 -10.22 -3.99
CA LYS A 73 31.53 -10.57 -3.88
C LYS A 73 30.62 -9.39 -4.14
N VAL A 74 29.45 -9.71 -4.66
CA VAL A 74 28.36 -8.78 -4.92
C VAL A 74 27.27 -8.90 -3.87
N TYR A 75 26.85 -7.74 -3.35
CA TYR A 75 25.74 -7.63 -2.44
C TYR A 75 24.66 -6.72 -3.00
N CYS A 76 23.41 -7.03 -2.65
CA CYS A 76 22.32 -6.08 -2.81
C CYS A 76 22.26 -5.20 -1.56
N ARG A 77 22.39 -3.88 -1.73
CA ARG A 77 22.29 -2.89 -0.66
C ARG A 77 21.03 -3.09 0.17
N PHE A 78 19.88 -3.18 -0.50
CA PHE A 78 18.59 -3.31 0.19
C PHE A 78 18.48 -4.60 0.99
N CYS A 79 18.86 -5.73 0.40
CA CYS A 79 18.77 -7.03 1.06
C CYS A 79 19.77 -7.16 2.20
N ARG A 80 20.96 -6.57 2.08
CA ARG A 80 21.98 -6.57 3.13
C ARG A 80 21.56 -5.72 4.33
N GLU A 81 21.08 -4.51 4.06
CA GLU A 81 20.62 -3.58 5.11
C GLU A 81 19.36 -4.10 5.81
N ALA A 82 18.43 -4.71 5.07
CA ALA A 82 17.27 -5.41 5.61
C ALA A 82 17.60 -6.81 6.21
N LYS A 83 18.88 -7.21 6.24
CA LYS A 83 19.36 -8.50 6.77
C LYS A 83 18.60 -9.72 6.22
N VAL A 84 18.22 -9.66 4.94
CA VAL A 84 17.52 -10.75 4.26
C VAL A 84 18.44 -11.98 4.18
N ARG A 85 17.91 -13.13 4.59
CA ARG A 85 18.62 -14.40 4.48
C ARG A 85 18.61 -14.84 3.02
N GLY A 86 19.77 -14.75 2.35
CA GLY A 86 19.97 -15.18 0.97
C GLY A 86 21.33 -14.74 0.42
N LYS A 87 21.70 -15.24 -0.76
CA LYS A 87 23.01 -15.01 -1.40
C LYS A 87 23.38 -13.52 -1.45
N PHE A 88 22.53 -12.69 -2.07
CA PHE A 88 22.77 -11.25 -2.21
C PHE A 88 22.66 -10.43 -0.91
N GLY A 89 22.09 -10.99 0.16
CA GLY A 89 21.86 -10.28 1.43
C GLY A 89 22.94 -10.56 2.47
N LYS A 90 23.27 -11.84 2.69
CA LYS A 90 24.16 -12.27 3.80
C LYS A 90 25.47 -12.89 3.33
N GLU A 91 25.44 -13.73 2.29
CA GLU A 91 26.60 -14.56 1.89
C GLU A 91 27.49 -13.88 0.85
N GLY A 92 26.92 -12.96 0.09
CA GLY A 92 27.48 -12.37 -1.13
C GLY A 92 27.36 -13.33 -2.30
N ALA A 93 26.99 -12.80 -3.47
CA ALA A 93 26.99 -13.56 -4.71
C ALA A 93 28.37 -13.47 -5.36
N THR A 94 28.91 -14.62 -5.77
CA THR A 94 30.14 -14.73 -6.55
C THR A 94 29.87 -14.63 -8.05
N SER A 95 28.68 -15.06 -8.51
CA SER A 95 28.33 -15.01 -9.93
C SER A 95 27.87 -13.62 -10.36
N LEU A 96 28.54 -13.10 -11.38
CA LEU A 96 28.33 -11.77 -11.94
C LEU A 96 27.42 -11.81 -13.19
N ASN A 97 26.35 -12.62 -13.15
CA ASN A 97 25.45 -12.77 -14.30
C ASN A 97 24.28 -11.78 -14.19
N VAL A 98 24.04 -11.02 -15.27
CA VAL A 98 22.92 -10.07 -15.39
C VAL A 98 21.57 -10.75 -15.13
N SER A 99 21.41 -12.00 -15.59
CA SER A 99 20.20 -12.80 -15.37
C SER A 99 19.94 -13.03 -13.88
N ASN A 100 20.99 -13.24 -13.07
CA ASN A 100 20.87 -13.41 -11.63
C ASN A 100 20.42 -12.11 -10.95
N PHE A 101 20.90 -10.96 -11.43
CA PHE A 101 20.47 -9.66 -10.93
C PHE A 101 19.01 -9.36 -11.26
N ILE A 102 18.59 -9.60 -12.51
CA ILE A 102 17.20 -9.44 -12.94
C ILE A 102 16.28 -10.38 -12.14
N HIS A 103 16.68 -11.65 -12.00
CA HIS A 103 15.92 -12.61 -11.21
C HIS A 103 15.81 -12.17 -9.75
N HIS A 104 16.92 -11.72 -9.15
CA HIS A 104 16.95 -11.22 -7.78
C HIS A 104 16.00 -10.02 -7.58
N GLN A 105 16.04 -9.05 -8.51
CA GLN A 105 15.17 -7.86 -8.47
C GLN A 105 13.69 -8.23 -8.45
N GLY A 106 13.30 -9.29 -9.17
CA GLY A 106 11.92 -9.80 -9.19
C GLY A 106 11.50 -10.57 -7.93
N THR A 107 12.43 -10.91 -7.03
CA THR A 107 12.09 -11.68 -5.83
C THR A 107 11.28 -10.86 -4.84
N ALA A 108 10.26 -11.47 -4.24
CA ALA A 108 9.43 -10.82 -3.22
C ALA A 108 10.25 -10.33 -2.01
N ALA A 109 11.36 -11.00 -1.70
CA ALA A 109 12.26 -10.62 -0.61
C ALA A 109 12.99 -9.30 -0.93
N HIS A 110 13.54 -9.17 -2.14
CA HIS A 110 14.15 -7.93 -2.61
C HIS A 110 13.13 -6.79 -2.61
N THR A 111 11.96 -7.02 -3.22
CA THR A 111 10.90 -6.01 -3.30
C THR A 111 10.48 -5.52 -1.92
N LYS A 112 10.25 -6.42 -0.96
CA LYS A 112 9.91 -6.04 0.42
C LYS A 112 11.02 -5.25 1.11
N ALA A 113 12.28 -5.67 0.97
CA ALA A 113 13.43 -4.98 1.54
C ALA A 113 13.60 -3.57 0.94
N ALA A 114 13.50 -3.45 -0.39
CA ALA A 114 13.58 -2.19 -1.10
C ALA A 114 12.44 -1.25 -0.68
N TYR A 115 11.20 -1.74 -0.58
CA TYR A 115 10.08 -0.94 -0.08
C TYR A 115 10.29 -0.49 1.36
N ALA A 116 10.68 -1.39 2.27
CA ALA A 116 10.87 -1.05 3.68
C ALA A 116 11.93 0.04 3.89
N LEU A 117 13.03 -0.01 3.12
CA LEU A 117 14.12 0.97 3.20
C LEU A 117 13.76 2.30 2.53
N ARG A 118 13.12 2.26 1.36
CA ARG A 118 12.61 3.48 0.69
C ARG A 118 11.54 4.20 1.51
N ASP A 119 10.79 3.44 2.30
CA ASP A 119 9.69 3.95 3.10
C ASP A 119 10.16 4.46 4.49
N GLU A 120 11.43 4.30 4.84
CA GLU A 120 12.04 4.66 6.15
C GLU A 120 11.22 4.14 7.36
N GLY A 121 10.46 3.06 7.19
CA GLY A 121 9.53 2.57 8.22
C GLY A 121 8.31 3.48 8.49
N LYS A 122 8.07 4.52 7.68
CA LYS A 122 6.95 5.47 7.83
C LYS A 122 5.65 5.02 7.16
N GLY A 123 5.59 3.84 6.55
CA GLY A 123 4.42 3.38 5.78
C GLY A 123 3.16 3.28 6.62
N ILE A 124 3.26 2.82 7.87
CA ILE A 124 2.12 2.79 8.80
C ILE A 124 1.62 4.21 9.08
N GLN A 125 2.53 5.17 9.29
CA GLN A 125 2.17 6.56 9.53
C GLN A 125 1.53 7.21 8.29
N ARG A 126 2.06 6.92 7.08
CA ARG A 126 1.47 7.37 5.81
C ARG A 126 0.09 6.78 5.58
N ALA A 127 -0.09 5.47 5.80
CA ALA A 127 -1.38 4.80 5.70
C ALA A 127 -2.39 5.37 6.70
N LEU A 128 -1.95 5.62 7.94
CA LEU A 128 -2.79 6.24 8.97
C LEU A 128 -3.18 7.67 8.58
N ALA A 129 -2.24 8.48 8.10
CA ALA A 129 -2.51 9.85 7.65
C ALA A 129 -3.49 9.88 6.47
N ALA A 130 -3.31 8.98 5.50
CA ALA A 130 -4.24 8.82 4.39
C ALA A 130 -5.64 8.43 4.88
N SER A 131 -5.73 7.47 5.81
CA SER A 131 -7.01 7.06 6.42
C SER A 131 -7.69 8.20 7.17
N LYS A 132 -6.94 8.99 7.95
CA LYS A 132 -7.47 10.20 8.62
C LYS A 132 -8.05 11.18 7.61
N LYS A 133 -7.32 11.48 6.54
CA LYS A 133 -7.77 12.39 5.48
C LYS A 133 -9.06 11.92 4.82
N VAL A 134 -9.18 10.63 4.53
CA VAL A 134 -10.43 10.04 4.00
C VAL A 134 -11.56 10.21 5.01
N GLY A 135 -11.29 9.97 6.29
CA GLY A 135 -12.25 10.17 7.37
C GLY A 135 -12.75 11.63 7.47
N ASP A 136 -11.84 12.59 7.40
CA ASP A 136 -12.17 14.03 7.45
C ASP A 136 -13.03 14.47 6.27
N ILE A 137 -12.77 13.95 5.07
CA ILE A 137 -13.58 14.22 3.86
C ILE A 137 -15.00 13.68 4.07
N ALA A 138 -15.13 12.44 4.50
CA ALA A 138 -16.42 11.80 4.75
C ALA A 138 -17.23 12.57 5.82
N LEU A 139 -16.58 12.95 6.94
CA LEU A 139 -17.21 13.76 7.98
C LEU A 139 -17.62 15.14 7.45
N THR A 140 -16.79 15.79 6.64
CA THR A 140 -17.11 17.09 6.03
C THR A 140 -18.39 17.02 5.20
N ILE A 141 -18.57 15.95 4.42
CA ILE A 141 -19.79 15.73 3.63
C ILE A 141 -20.99 15.56 4.57
N LEU A 142 -20.88 14.73 5.61
CA LEU A 142 -21.96 14.51 6.57
C LEU A 142 -22.37 15.81 7.29
N PHE A 143 -21.41 16.63 7.73
CA PHE A 143 -21.67 17.94 8.32
C PHE A 143 -22.36 18.89 7.33
N ARG A 144 -21.98 18.89 6.05
CA ARG A 144 -22.64 19.69 5.01
C ARG A 144 -24.09 19.26 4.79
N LEU A 145 -24.35 17.95 4.74
CA LEU A 145 -25.71 17.43 4.62
C LEU A 145 -26.57 17.78 5.84
N ALA A 146 -26.02 17.68 7.05
CA ALA A 146 -26.72 18.03 8.28
C ALA A 146 -27.00 19.54 8.36
N TYR A 147 -26.01 20.36 7.98
CA TYR A 147 -26.18 21.80 7.83
C TYR A 147 -27.28 22.15 6.83
N PHE A 148 -27.31 21.49 5.67
CA PHE A 148 -28.37 21.70 4.67
C PHE A 148 -29.75 21.42 5.23
N ILE A 149 -29.93 20.32 5.99
CA ILE A 149 -31.19 20.02 6.67
C ILE A 149 -31.58 21.14 7.64
N ALA A 150 -30.64 21.59 8.48
CA ALA A 150 -30.91 22.64 9.45
C ALA A 150 -31.25 23.98 8.77
N LYS A 151 -30.50 24.35 7.72
CA LYS A 151 -30.66 25.60 6.99
C LYS A 151 -32.00 25.68 6.26
N GLU A 152 -32.41 24.59 5.62
CA GLU A 152 -33.67 24.51 4.88
C GLU A 152 -34.86 24.06 5.75
N HIS A 153 -34.67 23.99 7.07
CA HIS A 153 -35.69 23.57 8.05
C HIS A 153 -36.37 22.23 7.70
N LEU A 154 -35.58 21.27 7.21
CA LEU A 154 -36.07 19.95 6.82
C LEU A 154 -36.20 19.01 8.02
N VAL A 155 -37.10 18.03 7.92
CA VAL A 155 -37.23 16.97 8.92
C VAL A 155 -35.97 16.09 8.94
N TYR A 156 -35.42 15.84 10.13
CA TYR A 156 -34.17 15.09 10.31
C TYR A 156 -34.21 13.65 9.78
N THR A 157 -35.39 13.03 9.72
CA THR A 157 -35.60 11.71 9.09
C THR A 157 -35.15 11.66 7.63
N LYS A 158 -35.09 12.81 6.93
CA LYS A 158 -34.59 12.90 5.55
C LYS A 158 -33.07 12.72 5.44
N PHE A 159 -32.32 12.84 6.54
CA PHE A 159 -30.87 12.74 6.55
C PHE A 159 -30.36 11.40 6.00
N SER A 160 -30.98 10.29 6.41
CA SER A 160 -30.59 8.95 5.92
C SER A 160 -30.76 8.83 4.41
N LYS A 161 -31.80 9.44 3.84
CA LYS A 161 -32.05 9.48 2.39
C LYS A 161 -31.03 10.35 1.66
N LEU A 162 -30.65 11.49 2.23
CA LEU A 162 -29.59 12.33 1.67
C LEU A 162 -28.22 11.65 1.70
N CYS A 163 -27.92 10.89 2.75
CA CYS A 163 -26.72 10.06 2.79
C CYS A 163 -26.74 8.98 1.70
N ALA A 164 -27.89 8.32 1.47
CA ALA A 164 -28.04 7.37 0.38
C ALA A 164 -27.83 8.02 -1.00
N LEU A 165 -28.36 9.22 -1.21
CA LEU A 165 -28.14 10.01 -2.42
C LEU A 165 -26.66 10.36 -2.61
N ALA A 166 -25.99 10.86 -1.57
CA ALA A 166 -24.57 11.20 -1.63
C ALA A 166 -23.71 9.99 -2.05
N LYS A 167 -24.01 8.79 -1.55
CA LYS A 167 -23.34 7.56 -1.99
C LYS A 167 -23.56 7.24 -3.47
N SER A 168 -24.78 7.46 -3.98
CA SER A 168 -25.06 7.24 -5.41
C SER A 168 -24.35 8.23 -6.32
N LEU A 169 -23.91 9.36 -5.79
CA LEU A 169 -23.10 10.37 -6.47
C LEU A 169 -21.59 10.17 -6.24
N GLU A 170 -21.17 8.96 -5.87
CA GLU A 170 -19.77 8.59 -5.58
C GLU A 170 -19.12 9.39 -4.44
N ALA A 171 -19.91 10.05 -3.58
CA ALA A 171 -19.38 10.65 -2.36
C ALA A 171 -19.06 9.54 -1.36
N ASP A 172 -17.77 9.39 -1.03
CA ASP A 172 -17.32 8.39 -0.06
C ASP A 172 -17.71 8.79 1.37
N ILE A 173 -18.90 8.35 1.78
CA ILE A 173 -19.37 8.37 3.16
C ILE A 173 -19.37 6.95 3.72
N THR A 174 -18.17 6.46 4.00
CA THR A 174 -17.92 5.08 4.44
C THR A 174 -18.59 4.74 5.77
N PHE A 175 -18.82 5.73 6.64
CA PHE A 175 -19.27 5.55 8.02
C PHE A 175 -20.78 5.36 8.16
N LYS A 176 -21.27 4.13 7.96
CA LYS A 176 -22.70 3.79 8.11
C LYS A 176 -23.32 4.17 9.45
N LEU A 177 -22.52 4.20 10.53
CA LEU A 177 -22.97 4.56 11.89
C LEU A 177 -23.61 5.97 11.93
N TYR A 178 -23.16 6.87 11.06
CA TYR A 178 -23.65 8.24 11.02
C TYR A 178 -24.85 8.43 10.10
N HIS A 179 -25.42 7.40 9.46
CA HIS A 179 -26.59 7.55 8.59
C HIS A 179 -27.92 7.46 9.36
N THR A 180 -27.95 8.08 10.54
CA THR A 180 -29.07 8.04 11.47
C THR A 180 -29.55 9.45 11.77
N GLU A 181 -30.83 9.58 12.14
CA GLU A 181 -31.39 10.85 12.60
C GLU A 181 -30.67 11.40 13.83
N LYS A 182 -30.30 10.51 14.76
CA LYS A 182 -29.53 10.87 15.95
C LYS A 182 -28.20 11.53 15.59
N ALA A 183 -27.44 10.94 14.66
CA ALA A 183 -26.19 11.53 14.20
C ALA A 183 -26.39 12.90 13.54
N CYS A 184 -27.49 13.09 12.79
CA CYS A 184 -27.85 14.39 12.23
C CYS A 184 -28.01 15.45 13.32
N LEU A 185 -28.73 15.12 14.40
CA LEU A 185 -28.93 16.03 15.54
C LEU A 185 -27.62 16.36 16.23
N ASP A 186 -26.76 15.35 16.45
CA ASP A 186 -25.44 15.55 17.06
C ASP A 186 -24.58 16.50 16.20
N PHE A 187 -24.58 16.33 14.86
CA PHE A 187 -23.87 17.23 13.95
C PHE A 187 -24.41 18.66 14.01
N ILE A 188 -25.73 18.84 13.99
CA ILE A 188 -26.36 20.16 14.07
C ILE A 188 -26.05 20.83 15.41
N HIS A 189 -26.03 20.07 16.50
CA HIS A 189 -25.64 20.56 17.81
C HIS A 189 -24.19 21.08 17.81
N CYS A 190 -23.25 20.30 17.28
CA CYS A 190 -21.86 20.72 17.15
C CYS A 190 -21.71 21.97 16.27
N ILE A 191 -22.40 22.03 15.13
CA ILE A 191 -22.43 23.22 14.27
C ILE A 191 -22.92 24.43 15.06
N SER A 192 -24.03 24.29 15.78
CA SER A 192 -24.66 25.37 16.54
C SER A 192 -23.73 25.90 17.64
N GLN A 193 -23.07 25.01 18.38
CA GLN A 193 -22.08 25.39 19.40
C GLN A 193 -20.94 26.21 18.80
N VAL A 194 -20.36 25.77 17.68
CA VAL A 194 -19.25 26.48 17.02
C VAL A 194 -19.70 27.85 16.53
N VAL A 195 -20.89 27.96 15.93
CA VAL A 195 -21.44 29.23 15.47
C VAL A 195 -21.69 30.17 16.65
N GLN A 196 -22.30 29.68 17.73
CA GLN A 196 -22.58 30.46 18.92
C GLN A 196 -21.31 31.02 19.56
N THR A 197 -20.28 30.18 19.74
CA THR A 197 -18.97 30.61 20.26
C THR A 197 -18.37 31.72 19.41
N ARG A 198 -18.36 31.57 18.07
CA ARG A 198 -17.84 32.58 17.15
C ARG A 198 -18.62 33.89 17.15
N VAL A 199 -19.93 33.84 17.43
CA VAL A 199 -20.75 35.06 17.57
C VAL A 199 -20.42 35.75 18.90
N LEU A 200 -20.34 34.99 20.00
CA LEU A 200 -20.00 35.54 21.31
C LEU A 200 -18.61 36.17 21.34
N GLU A 201 -17.61 35.54 20.72
CA GLU A 201 -16.27 36.09 20.58
C GLU A 201 -16.28 37.43 19.83
N ARG A 202 -17.04 37.52 18.73
CA ARG A 202 -17.19 38.76 17.98
C ARG A 202 -17.89 39.86 18.77
N VAL A 203 -18.92 39.53 19.54
CA VAL A 203 -19.61 40.50 20.40
C VAL A 203 -18.68 40.99 21.50
N ARG A 204 -17.90 40.10 22.14
CA ARG A 204 -16.92 40.47 23.18
C ARG A 204 -15.75 41.31 22.66
N ALA A 205 -15.36 41.10 21.41
CA ALA A 205 -14.29 41.86 20.75
C ALA A 205 -14.75 43.20 20.17
N SER A 206 -16.05 43.50 20.20
CA SER A 206 -16.58 44.79 19.78
C SER A 206 -16.28 45.84 20.86
N PRO A 207 -15.64 46.97 20.51
CA PRO A 207 -15.32 48.06 21.45
C PRO A 207 -16.56 48.76 21.99
#